data_AF-A0A4R5NQC5-F1
#
_entry.id   AF-A0A4R5NQC5-F1
#
_cell.length_a   1.000
_cell.length_b   1.000
_cell.length_c   1.000
_cell.angle_alpha   90.00
_cell.angle_beta   90.00
_cell.angle_gamma   90.00
#
_symmetry.space_group_name_H-M   'P 1'
#
loop_
_entity.id
_entity.type
_entity.pdbx_description
1 polymer ?
#
loop_
_entity_poly.entity_id
_entity_poly.type
_entity_poly.pdbx_seq_one_letter_code
_entity_poly.pdbx_strand_id
1 'polypeptide(L)' 'MTTIYVDPSKKKEQIVKLSDGTFGLMKAEKQKSGIGYEFDFTSHMHPSFRIPHAPVNGDEETVHSIDGEQQFKIQWLSK' A
#
# COMPACT_ATOMS: atom_id res chain seq x y z
N MET A 1 8.05 2.41 -10.91
CA MET A 1 6.87 1.84 -10.23
C MET A 1 7.36 0.84 -9.20
N THR A 2 6.91 0.97 -7.94
CA THR A 2 7.31 0.07 -6.83
C THR A 2 6.19 -0.92 -6.53
N THR A 3 6.49 -2.21 -6.40
CA THR A 3 5.50 -3.23 -6.04
C THR A 3 5.46 -3.43 -4.53
N ILE A 4 4.26 -3.38 -3.95
CA ILE A 4 3.96 -3.67 -2.55
C ILE A 4 3.42 -5.09 -2.46
N TYR A 5 4.15 -5.95 -1.76
CA TYR A 5 3.75 -7.34 -1.53
C TYR A 5 2.88 -7.46 -0.27
N VAL A 6 1.64 -7.91 -0.47
CA VAL A 6 0.59 -7.99 0.57
C VAL A 6 0.21 -9.45 0.81
N ASP A 7 0.10 -9.86 2.07
CA ASP A 7 -0.57 -11.10 2.46
C ASP A 7 -2.09 -10.85 2.58
N PRO A 8 -2.92 -11.39 1.66
CA PRO A 8 -4.37 -11.12 1.68
C PRO A 8 -5.09 -11.75 2.89
N SER A 9 -4.44 -12.66 3.63
CA SER A 9 -5.00 -13.23 4.85
C SER A 9 -4.93 -12.27 6.05
N LYS A 10 -4.02 -11.28 6.01
CA LYS A 10 -3.81 -10.31 7.09
C LYS A 10 -4.57 -8.99 6.82
N LYS A 11 -5.81 -8.94 7.29
CA LYS A 11 -6.75 -7.84 7.01
C LYS A 11 -6.65 -6.62 7.93
N LYS A 12 -5.90 -6.67 9.03
CA LYS A 12 -5.84 -5.58 10.03
C LYS A 12 -4.57 -4.78 9.94
N GLU A 13 -3.43 -5.45 10.06
CA GLU A 13 -2.11 -4.83 10.02
C GLU A 13 -1.11 -5.86 9.49
N GLN A 14 -0.14 -5.41 8.69
CA GLN A 14 0.99 -6.23 8.28
C GLN A 14 2.18 -5.37 7.84
N ILE A 15 3.38 -5.91 8.04
CA ILE A 15 4.58 -5.41 7.36
C ILE A 15 4.52 -5.88 5.91
N VAL A 16 4.62 -4.95 4.97
CA VAL A 16 4.68 -5.22 3.54
C VAL A 16 6.11 -5.08 3.05
N LYS A 17 6.53 -5.98 2.15
CA LYS A 17 7.83 -5.87 1.48
C LYS A 17 7.64 -5.13 0.16
N LEU A 18 8.60 -4.30 -0.22
CA LEU A 18 8.60 -3.59 -1.49
C LEU A 18 9.61 -4.20 -2.47
N SER A 19 9.38 -4.02 -3.77
CA SER A 19 10.25 -4.58 -4.83
C SER A 19 11.67 -4.00 -4.84
N ASP A 20 11.87 -2.82 -4.26
CA ASP A 20 13.19 -2.21 -4.06
C ASP A 20 13.95 -2.75 -2.84
N GLY A 21 13.35 -3.69 -2.11
CA GLY A 21 13.95 -4.31 -0.93
C GLY A 21 13.65 -3.60 0.38
N THR A 22 12.97 -2.45 0.36
CA THR A 22 12.50 -1.76 1.56
C THR A 22 11.23 -2.40 2.14
N PHE A 23 10.80 -1.90 3.29
CA PHE A 23 9.60 -2.36 3.99
C PHE A 23 8.67 -1.20 4.31
N GLY A 24 7.38 -1.48 4.38
CA GLY A 24 6.35 -0.57 4.84
C GLY A 24 5.40 -1.22 5.83
N LEU A 25 4.50 -0.42 6.38
CA LEU A 25 3.38 -0.86 7.20
C LEU A 25 2.08 -0.67 6.43
N MET A 26 1.23 -1.69 6.38
CA MET A 26 -0.15 -1.57 5.93
C MET A 26 -1.07 -1.74 7.13
N LYS A 27 -2.03 -0.84 7.32
CA LYS A 27 -3.04 -0.91 8.38
C LYS A 27 -4.43 -0.59 7.87
N ALA A 28 -5.43 -1.31 8.34
CA ALA A 28 -6.83 -1.06 8.05
C ALA A 28 -7.34 0.10 8.90
N GLU A 29 -8.01 1.06 8.27
CA GLU A 29 -8.57 2.24 8.92
C GLU A 29 -10.08 2.29 8.66
N LYS A 30 -10.85 2.51 9.73
CA LYS A 30 -12.30 2.66 9.61
C LYS A 30 -12.61 4.05 9.06
N GLN A 31 -13.23 4.10 7.89
CA GLN A 31 -13.68 5.32 7.24
C GLN A 31 -15.21 5.42 7.27
N LYS A 32 -15.74 6.60 6.93
CA LYS A 32 -17.21 6.82 6.86
C LYS A 32 -17.89 5.93 5.81
N SER A 33 -17.19 5.60 4.73
CA SER A 33 -17.66 4.80 3.59
C SER A 33 -17.36 3.30 3.71
N GLY A 34 -16.61 2.86 4.72
CA GLY A 34 -16.17 1.46 4.84
C GLY A 34 -14.80 1.31 5.49
N ILE A 35 -14.09 0.24 5.15
CA ILE A 35 -12.72 0.00 5.59
C ILE A 35 -11.79 0.42 4.45
N GLY A 36 -10.94 1.41 4.72
CA GLY A 36 -9.80 1.75 3.87
C GLY A 36 -8.51 1.18 4.43
N TYR A 37 -7.43 1.32 3.67
CA TYR A 37 -6.10 0.87 4.08
C TYR A 37 -5.10 1.99 3.90
N GLU A 38 -4.30 2.24 4.93
CA GLU A 38 -3.18 3.17 4.90
C GLU A 38 -1.87 2.39 4.78
N PHE A 39 -1.01 2.87 3.89
CA PHE A 39 0.35 2.39 3.71
C PHE A 39 1.32 3.46 4.18
N ASP A 40 2.27 3.09 5.03
CA ASP A 40 3.34 3.95 5.53
C ASP A 40 4.70 3.36 5.14
N PHE A 41 5.60 4.19 4.61
CA PHE A 41 6.95 3.83 4.15
C PHE A 41 8.00 4.78 4.72
N THR A 42 9.20 4.28 4.95
CA THR A 42 10.31 5.03 5.57
C THR A 42 11.26 5.67 4.56
N SER A 43 11.24 5.27 3.29
CA SER A 43 12.21 5.72 2.28
C SER A 43 11.61 5.83 0.88
N HIS A 44 10.52 6.60 0.75
CA HIS A 44 9.88 6.94 -0.51
C HIS A 44 9.57 8.43 -0.60
N MET A 45 9.45 8.94 -1.84
CA MET A 45 9.00 10.31 -2.12
C MET A 45 7.64 10.58 -1.48
N HIS A 46 6.73 9.61 -1.56
CA HIS A 46 5.46 9.62 -0.85
C HIS A 46 5.57 8.66 0.35
N PRO A 47 5.75 9.17 1.58
CA PRO A 47 5.98 8.36 2.76
C PRO A 47 4.70 7.66 3.24
N SER A 48 3.53 8.09 2.79
CA SER A 48 2.29 7.35 3.04
C SER A 48 1.23 7.65 2.00
N PHE A 49 0.31 6.72 1.80
CA PHE A 49 -0.92 6.93 1.05
C PHE A 49 -2.05 6.03 1.56
N ARG A 50 -3.28 6.33 1.15
CA ARG A 50 -4.48 5.60 1.57
C ARG A 50 -5.29 5.16 0.37
N ILE A 51 -5.81 3.93 0.43
CA ILE A 51 -6.77 3.40 -0.53
C ILE A 51 -8.14 3.22 0.15
N PRO A 52 -9.25 3.56 -0.51
CA PRO A 52 -10.60 3.46 0.07
C PRO A 52 -11.21 2.05 -0.06
N HIS A 53 -10.48 1.09 -0.62
CA HIS A 53 -10.89 -0.29 -0.84
C HIS A 53 -9.85 -1.28 -0.30
N ALA A 54 -10.20 -2.57 -0.29
CA ALA A 54 -9.24 -3.61 0.06
C ALA A 54 -8.11 -3.72 -0.99
N PRO A 55 -6.88 -4.08 -0.59
CA PRO A 55 -5.78 -4.34 -1.53
C PRO A 55 -6.12 -5.53 -2.45
N VAL A 56 -6.26 -5.28 -3.75
CA VAL A 56 -6.51 -6.32 -4.76
C VAL A 56 -5.20 -6.72 -5.44
N ASN A 57 -5.09 -7.98 -5.87
CA ASN A 57 -3.92 -8.41 -6.61
C ASN A 57 -3.88 -7.76 -8.00
N GLY A 58 -2.79 -7.08 -8.33
CA GLY A 58 -2.59 -6.38 -9.59
C GLY A 58 -3.09 -4.94 -9.59
N ASP A 59 -3.57 -4.43 -8.45
CA ASP A 59 -4.02 -3.04 -8.32
C ASP A 59 -2.86 -2.06 -8.54
N GLU A 60 -3.16 -0.90 -9.10
CA GLU A 60 -2.18 0.15 -9.37
C GLU A 60 -2.66 1.49 -8.81
N GLU A 61 -1.85 2.07 -7.94
CA GLU A 61 -2.15 3.28 -7.19
C GLU A 61 -1.21 4.40 -7.63
N THR A 62 -1.78 5.50 -8.13
CA THR A 62 -1.01 6.71 -8.46
C THR A 62 -1.22 7.76 -7.37
N VAL A 63 -0.16 8.09 -6.67
CA VAL A 63 -0.16 9.10 -5.60
C VAL A 63 0.36 10.40 -6.17
N HIS A 64 -0.47 11.45 -6.13
CA HIS A 64 -0.14 12.79 -6.61
C HIS A 64 0.18 13.70 -5.42
N SER A 65 1.29 14.43 -5.48
CA SER A 65 1.66 15.45 -4.49
C SER A 65 2.29 16.68 -5.16
N ILE A 66 2.62 17.69 -4.35
CA ILE A 66 3.39 18.86 -4.81
C ILE A 66 4.78 18.50 -5.34
N ASP A 67 5.35 17.38 -4.87
CA ASP A 67 6.69 16.91 -5.24
C ASP A 67 6.68 16.01 -6.48
N GLY A 68 5.50 15.73 -7.03
CA GLY A 68 5.28 14.92 -8.21
C GLY A 68 4.45 13.66 -7.96
N GLU A 69 4.38 12.82 -8.97
CA GLU A 69 3.59 11.58 -8.97
C GLU A 69 4.46 10.36 -8.66
N GLN A 70 3.93 9.44 -7.86
CA GLN A 70 4.56 8.14 -7.61
C GLN A 70 3.52 7.03 -7.78
N GLN A 71 3.90 6.01 -8.54
CA GLN A 71 3.06 4.85 -8.82
C GLN A 71 3.50 3.62 -8.03
N PHE A 72 2.52 2.96 -7.42
CA PHE A 72 2.66 1.71 -6.68
C PHE A 72 1.79 0.62 -7.30
N LYS A 73 2.27 -0.62 -7.25
CA LYS A 73 1.51 -1.80 -7.65
C LYS A 73 1.29 -2.72 -6.47
N ILE A 74 0.08 -3.22 -6.25
CA ILE A 74 -0.22 -4.18 -5.21
C ILE A 74 -0.12 -5.59 -5.79
N GLN A 75 0.62 -6.47 -5.14
CA GLN A 75 0.70 -7.87 -5.51
C GLN A 75 0.53 -8.76 -4.28
N TRP A 76 -0.31 -9.79 -4.37
CA TRP A 76 -0.45 -10.74 -3.28
C TRP A 76 0.75 -11.67 -3.23
N LEU A 77 1.24 -11.94 -2.02
CA LEU A 77 2.17 -13.03 -1.77
C LEU A 77 1.45 -14.35 -2.09
N SER A 78 1.89 -15.05 -3.13
CA SER A 78 1.49 -16.44 -3.34
C SER A 78 2.00 -17.28 -2.18
N LYS A 79 1.12 -18.09 -1.59
CA LYS A 79 1.52 -19.12 -0.63
C LYS A 79 2.35 -20.21 -1.31
#